data_AF-A0A423VY64-F1
#
_entry.id   AF-A0A423VY64-F1
#
_cell.length_a   1.000
_cell.length_b   1.000
_cell.length_c   1.000
_cell.angle_alpha   90.00
_cell.angle_beta   90.00
_cell.angle_gamma   90.00
#
_symmetry.space_group_name_H-M   'P 1'
#
loop_
_entity.id
_entity.type
_entity.pdbx_description
1 polymer ?
#
loop_
_entity_poly.entity_id
_entity_poly.type
_entity_poly.pdbx_seq_one_letter_code
_entity_poly.pdbx_strand_id
1 'polypeptide(L)'
;MCDGTAYESVSNNLYSLSLGTTGSSNLITANLPAGVNALAFHPQDNFLYAVTQTLSKGASVVRIGQNGISNAVPNSNIPQFNASATSPYMASGDIDNNFSYWIAYNSGQNWVQIDLNNASPTYGQVIGSGIASGLSTNIAVSDWAYIPTYPNRLYTLGGQVSQAGVYTTYLLFFDLISKSWSTVFTYTPASGGTSGKAQWGAVYSTSDGYLYATENNSGGIYKVSITSPGLMNYLTSAVSQGIVGGSNDGARCMNGPITVTKKRTVDSDVKFAKLPRGGLDTQRLSRKKDQRNSRAG
;
A
#
# COMPACT_ATOMS: atom_id res chain seq x y z
N MET A 1 -14.20 3.51 -13.79
CA MET A 1 -13.37 4.63 -14.28
C MET A 1 -12.76 5.38 -13.11
N CYS A 2 -11.46 5.61 -13.13
CA CYS A 2 -10.74 6.25 -12.04
C CYS A 2 -11.07 7.75 -11.96
N ASP A 3 -11.37 8.23 -10.76
CA ASP A 3 -11.95 9.55 -10.51
C ASP A 3 -10.94 10.59 -10.03
N GLY A 4 -9.70 10.17 -9.76
CA GLY A 4 -8.65 11.01 -9.21
C GLY A 4 -8.63 11.04 -7.68
N THR A 5 -9.43 10.24 -6.99
CA THR A 5 -9.28 10.10 -5.53
C THR A 5 -8.00 9.33 -5.22
N ALA A 6 -7.11 9.90 -4.42
CA ALA A 6 -6.03 9.20 -3.75
C ALA A 6 -6.45 8.85 -2.32
N TYR A 7 -5.82 7.84 -1.74
CA TYR A 7 -6.09 7.33 -0.41
C TYR A 7 -4.80 7.33 0.40
N GLU A 8 -4.90 7.71 1.67
CA GLU A 8 -3.76 7.73 2.57
C GLU A 8 -4.17 7.10 3.88
N SER A 9 -3.47 6.04 4.27
CA SER A 9 -3.59 5.50 5.62
C SER A 9 -2.61 6.22 6.54
N VAL A 10 -3.04 6.60 7.73
CA VAL A 10 -2.18 7.19 8.76
C VAL A 10 -2.55 6.57 10.09
N SER A 11 -1.64 5.76 10.65
CA SER A 11 -1.94 4.92 11.81
C SER A 11 -3.17 4.03 11.53
N ASN A 12 -4.28 4.19 12.26
CA ASN A 12 -5.52 3.43 12.04
C ASN A 12 -6.58 4.23 11.26
N ASN A 13 -6.22 5.38 10.69
CA ASN A 13 -7.14 6.22 9.95
C ASN A 13 -6.95 6.03 8.45
N LEU A 14 -8.05 6.08 7.70
CA LEU A 14 -8.04 6.14 6.24
C LEU A 14 -8.61 7.48 5.78
N TYR A 15 -7.89 8.17 4.92
CA TYR A 15 -8.32 9.42 4.30
C TYR A 15 -8.45 9.25 2.80
N SER A 16 -9.41 9.97 2.20
CA SER A 16 -9.36 10.32 0.78
C SER A 16 -8.73 11.70 0.61
N LEU A 17 -7.93 11.91 -0.42
CA LEU A 17 -7.27 13.17 -0.71
C LEU A 17 -7.27 13.52 -2.20
N SER A 18 -7.15 14.82 -2.50
CA SER A 18 -6.77 15.33 -3.80
C SER A 18 -5.31 15.75 -3.80
N LEU A 19 -4.53 15.25 -4.77
CA LEU A 19 -3.10 15.54 -4.89
C LEU A 19 -2.82 16.92 -5.50
N GLY A 20 -3.81 17.50 -6.18
CA GLY A 20 -3.71 18.82 -6.80
C GLY A 20 -3.71 19.96 -5.77
N THR A 21 -3.57 21.19 -6.26
CA THR A 21 -3.39 22.41 -5.46
C THR A 21 -4.48 22.69 -4.42
N THR A 22 -5.66 22.06 -4.52
CA THR A 22 -6.73 22.22 -3.53
C THR A 22 -6.48 21.43 -2.24
N GLY A 23 -5.57 20.43 -2.24
CA GLY A 23 -5.09 19.72 -1.05
C GLY A 23 -6.16 19.16 -0.11
N SER A 24 -7.36 18.89 -0.62
CA SER A 24 -8.51 18.59 0.23
C SER A 24 -8.44 17.14 0.70
N SER A 25 -8.54 16.92 2.01
CA SER A 25 -8.60 15.59 2.62
C SER A 25 -9.93 15.38 3.35
N ASN A 26 -10.39 14.12 3.40
CA ASN A 26 -11.58 13.73 4.17
C ASN A 26 -11.30 12.39 4.87
N LEU A 27 -11.62 12.32 6.16
CA LEU A 27 -11.57 11.07 6.92
C LEU A 27 -12.67 10.12 6.40
N ILE A 28 -12.28 8.92 5.96
CA ILE A 28 -13.19 7.83 5.59
C ILE A 28 -13.52 7.00 6.82
N THR A 29 -12.50 6.64 7.61
CA THR A 29 -12.65 5.87 8.85
C THR A 29 -11.49 6.15 9.79
N ALA A 30 -11.73 6.02 11.10
CA ALA A 30 -10.69 6.03 12.13
C ALA A 30 -10.45 4.63 12.73
N ASN A 31 -10.97 3.59 12.08
CA ASN A 31 -11.02 2.23 12.60
C ASN A 31 -10.47 1.20 11.60
N LEU A 32 -9.40 1.52 10.88
CA LEU A 32 -8.66 0.50 10.16
C LEU A 32 -8.13 -0.55 11.14
N PRO A 33 -7.99 -1.82 10.70
CA PRO A 33 -7.27 -2.81 11.47
C PRO A 33 -5.87 -2.33 11.88
N ALA A 34 -5.37 -2.82 13.01
CA ALA A 34 -4.04 -2.46 13.47
C ALA A 34 -2.96 -2.92 12.47
N GLY A 35 -1.97 -2.05 12.24
CA GLY A 35 -0.82 -2.34 11.39
C GLY A 35 -1.19 -2.47 9.92
N VAL A 36 -2.20 -1.73 9.46
CA VAL A 36 -2.44 -1.56 8.03
C VAL A 36 -1.26 -0.84 7.39
N ASN A 37 -0.76 -1.40 6.29
CA ASN A 37 0.28 -0.80 5.45
C ASN A 37 0.27 -1.43 4.05
N ALA A 38 1.21 -1.03 3.19
CA ALA A 38 1.29 -1.42 1.79
C ALA A 38 -0.04 -1.17 1.05
N LEU A 39 -0.59 0.04 1.15
CA LEU A 39 -1.91 0.31 0.61
C LEU A 39 -1.85 0.31 -0.92
N ALA A 40 -2.78 -0.38 -1.57
CA ALA A 40 -2.88 -0.43 -3.03
C ALA A 40 -4.33 -0.29 -3.48
N PHE A 41 -4.57 0.33 -4.64
CA PHE A 41 -5.92 0.41 -5.20
C PHE A 41 -6.07 -0.59 -6.35
N HIS A 42 -7.10 -1.42 -6.29
CA HIS A 42 -7.33 -2.42 -7.32
C HIS A 42 -8.32 -1.89 -8.38
N PRO A 43 -7.86 -1.66 -9.63
CA PRO A 43 -8.65 -0.93 -10.62
C PRO A 43 -9.84 -1.72 -11.18
N GLN A 44 -9.80 -3.06 -11.12
CA GLN A 44 -10.87 -3.92 -11.64
C GLN A 44 -12.08 -4.03 -10.69
N ASP A 45 -11.84 -4.16 -9.38
CA ASP A 45 -12.89 -4.46 -8.39
C ASP A 45 -13.19 -3.27 -7.46
N ASN A 46 -12.46 -2.15 -7.59
CA ASN A 46 -12.67 -0.90 -6.87
C ASN A 46 -12.55 -1.03 -5.33
N PHE A 47 -11.67 -1.92 -4.88
CA PHE A 47 -11.27 -2.01 -3.48
C PHE A 47 -9.86 -1.47 -3.27
N LEU A 48 -9.59 -1.10 -2.02
CA LEU A 48 -8.21 -1.01 -1.54
C LEU A 48 -7.76 -2.38 -1.07
N TYR A 49 -6.49 -2.69 -1.28
CA TYR A 49 -5.82 -3.83 -0.70
C TYR A 49 -4.71 -3.30 0.20
N ALA A 50 -4.41 -4.03 1.26
CA ALA A 50 -3.35 -3.69 2.20
C ALA A 50 -2.84 -4.96 2.86
N VAL A 51 -1.71 -4.87 3.54
CA VAL A 51 -1.37 -5.85 4.57
C VAL A 51 -1.90 -5.38 5.92
N THR A 52 -2.25 -6.34 6.77
CA THR A 52 -2.33 -6.13 8.22
C THR A 52 -1.20 -6.90 8.86
N GLN A 53 -0.35 -6.22 9.64
CA GLN A 53 0.82 -6.83 10.24
C GLN A 53 0.96 -6.47 11.72
N THR A 54 1.27 -7.48 12.54
CA THR A 54 1.68 -7.26 13.94
C THR A 54 2.84 -8.19 14.28
N LEU A 55 3.68 -7.75 15.22
CA LEU A 55 4.80 -8.57 15.74
C LEU A 55 4.36 -9.97 16.18
N SER A 56 3.13 -10.11 16.68
CA SER A 56 2.59 -11.35 17.26
C SER A 56 1.79 -12.24 16.30
N LYS A 57 1.32 -11.73 15.16
CA LYS A 57 0.41 -12.46 14.24
C LYS A 57 0.96 -12.60 12.82
N GLY A 58 2.12 -11.99 12.56
CA GLY A 58 2.69 -11.81 11.23
C GLY A 58 1.77 -11.02 10.30
N ALA A 59 1.91 -11.20 8.99
CA ALA A 59 1.24 -10.41 7.98
C ALA A 59 0.21 -11.21 7.17
N SER A 60 -0.93 -10.59 6.87
CA SER A 60 -1.96 -11.12 5.95
C SER A 60 -2.49 -10.01 5.07
N VAL A 61 -2.96 -10.34 3.87
CA VAL A 61 -3.59 -9.34 2.99
C VAL A 61 -5.05 -9.16 3.39
N VAL A 62 -5.48 -7.90 3.45
CA VAL A 62 -6.88 -7.51 3.60
C VAL A 62 -7.33 -6.73 2.38
N ARG A 63 -8.60 -6.89 2.04
CA ARG A 63 -9.31 -6.03 1.11
C ARG A 63 -10.19 -5.07 1.91
N ILE A 64 -10.09 -3.78 1.64
CA ILE A 64 -10.76 -2.68 2.33
C ILE A 64 -11.77 -2.05 1.37
N GLY A 65 -13.05 -2.10 1.74
CA GLY A 65 -14.15 -1.51 1.01
C GLY A 65 -14.68 -0.24 1.67
N GLN A 66 -15.93 0.09 1.34
CA GLN A 66 -16.62 1.29 1.83
C GLN A 66 -16.50 1.47 3.35
N ASN A 67 -16.28 2.72 3.78
CA ASN A 67 -16.14 3.13 5.19
C ASN A 67 -15.01 2.40 5.94
N GLY A 68 -14.03 1.85 5.22
CA GLY A 68 -12.89 1.13 5.80
C GLY A 68 -13.21 -0.28 6.29
N ILE A 69 -14.37 -0.85 5.92
CA ILE A 69 -14.70 -2.23 6.26
C ILE A 69 -13.73 -3.16 5.54
N SER A 70 -13.00 -3.98 6.29
CA SER A 70 -11.95 -4.86 5.77
C SER A 70 -12.24 -6.34 6.00
N ASN A 71 -11.83 -7.19 5.06
CA ASN A 71 -11.83 -8.65 5.23
C ASN A 71 -10.52 -9.25 4.73
N ALA A 72 -10.13 -10.39 5.29
CA ALA A 72 -8.96 -11.12 4.82
C ALA A 72 -9.16 -11.60 3.37
N VAL A 73 -8.12 -11.48 2.56
CA VAL A 73 -8.06 -12.11 1.24
C VAL A 73 -7.74 -13.59 1.44
N PRO A 74 -8.53 -14.53 0.89
CA PRO A 74 -8.25 -15.96 1.01
C PRO A 74 -6.85 -16.32 0.48
N ASN A 75 -6.22 -17.34 1.07
CA ASN A 75 -4.93 -17.89 0.63
C ASN A 75 -3.73 -16.92 0.64
N SER A 76 -3.90 -15.72 1.19
CA SER A 76 -2.89 -14.64 1.22
C SER A 76 -1.86 -14.75 2.33
N ASN A 77 -1.47 -15.98 2.66
CA ASN A 77 -0.40 -16.22 3.63
C ASN A 77 0.92 -15.72 3.04
N ILE A 78 1.31 -14.50 3.43
CA ILE A 78 2.59 -13.91 3.04
C ILE A 78 3.69 -14.66 3.80
N PRO A 79 4.83 -15.00 3.16
CA PRO A 79 5.88 -15.72 3.86
C PRO A 79 6.31 -14.93 5.10
N GLN A 80 6.18 -15.55 6.28
CA GLN A 80 6.65 -14.94 7.51
C GLN A 80 8.16 -15.19 7.59
N PHE A 81 8.95 -14.16 7.29
CA PHE A 81 10.40 -14.27 7.35
C PHE A 81 10.85 -14.22 8.83
N ASN A 82 11.09 -15.42 9.38
CA ASN A 82 11.68 -15.77 10.67
C ASN A 82 11.20 -15.02 11.93
N ALA A 83 10.76 -15.82 12.92
CA ALA A 83 10.43 -15.45 14.30
C ALA A 83 11.61 -14.92 15.14
N SER A 84 12.60 -14.26 14.53
CA SER A 84 13.66 -13.55 15.24
C SER A 84 13.22 -12.12 15.51
N ALA A 85 12.39 -11.91 16.54
CA ALA A 85 12.03 -10.66 17.24
C ALA A 85 11.61 -9.39 16.45
N THR A 86 11.87 -9.27 15.15
CA THR A 86 11.55 -8.14 14.28
C THR A 86 10.69 -8.66 13.13
N SER A 87 9.39 -8.35 13.18
CA SER A 87 8.50 -8.59 12.04
C SER A 87 9.05 -7.88 10.80
N PRO A 88 9.06 -8.51 9.61
CA PRO A 88 9.34 -7.78 8.39
C PRO A 88 8.26 -6.72 8.21
N TYR A 89 8.59 -5.47 8.56
CA TYR A 89 7.71 -4.32 8.36
C TYR A 89 7.52 -4.14 6.84
N MET A 90 6.38 -4.62 6.34
CA MET A 90 5.97 -4.42 4.94
C MET A 90 5.52 -2.98 4.84
N ALA A 91 6.32 -2.20 4.11
CA ALA A 91 6.22 -0.76 4.09
C ALA A 91 5.39 -0.29 2.89
N SER A 92 5.54 -0.96 1.75
CA SER A 92 5.14 -0.41 0.46
C SER A 92 4.30 -1.41 -0.31
N GLY A 93 3.27 -0.93 -1.01
CA GLY A 93 2.34 -1.77 -1.76
C GLY A 93 1.83 -1.07 -3.00
N ASP A 94 1.81 -1.75 -4.15
CA ASP A 94 0.97 -1.29 -5.27
C ASP A 94 0.62 -2.46 -6.21
N ILE A 95 -0.39 -2.25 -7.04
CA ILE A 95 -0.91 -3.23 -7.99
C ILE A 95 -0.54 -2.82 -9.41
N ASP A 96 0.06 -3.75 -10.16
CA ASP A 96 0.40 -3.52 -11.57
C ASP A 96 -0.78 -3.80 -12.53
N ASN A 97 -0.54 -3.58 -13.83
CA ASN A 97 -1.51 -3.82 -14.90
C ASN A 97 -1.99 -5.28 -15.02
N ASN A 98 -1.28 -6.25 -14.44
CA ASN A 98 -1.65 -7.67 -14.45
C ASN A 98 -2.41 -8.07 -13.18
N PHE A 99 -2.77 -7.09 -12.34
CA PHE A 99 -3.35 -7.31 -11.01
C PHE A 99 -2.42 -8.10 -10.08
N SER A 100 -1.11 -8.03 -10.30
CA SER A 100 -0.13 -8.49 -9.32
C SER A 100 0.06 -7.41 -8.28
N TYR A 101 -0.17 -7.77 -7.02
CA TYR A 101 0.11 -6.93 -5.87
C TYR A 101 1.54 -7.15 -5.41
N TRP A 102 2.32 -6.09 -5.49
CA TRP A 102 3.73 -6.07 -5.14
C TRP A 102 3.89 -5.42 -3.78
N ILE A 103 4.59 -6.12 -2.89
CA ILE A 103 4.86 -5.65 -1.53
C ILE A 103 6.36 -5.59 -1.31
N ALA A 104 6.87 -4.46 -0.80
CA ALA A 104 8.24 -4.33 -0.33
C ALA A 104 8.29 -4.35 1.20
N TYR A 105 9.34 -4.97 1.73
CA TYR A 105 9.64 -4.98 3.16
C TYR A 105 11.14 -4.85 3.41
N ASN A 106 11.50 -4.66 4.68
CA ASN A 106 12.89 -4.40 5.07
C ASN A 106 13.48 -3.21 4.29
N SER A 107 12.74 -2.09 4.26
CA SER A 107 13.12 -0.85 3.58
C SER A 107 13.34 -0.98 2.07
N GLY A 108 12.65 -1.92 1.41
CA GLY A 108 12.75 -2.18 -0.03
C GLY A 108 13.76 -3.27 -0.41
N GLN A 109 14.49 -3.82 0.56
CA GLN A 109 15.49 -4.87 0.31
C GLN A 109 14.87 -6.20 -0.08
N ASN A 110 13.58 -6.39 0.16
CA ASN A 110 12.89 -7.62 -0.13
C ASN A 110 11.52 -7.36 -0.76
N TRP A 111 11.02 -8.34 -1.51
CA TRP A 111 9.75 -8.23 -2.22
C TRP A 111 8.91 -9.51 -2.14
N VAL A 112 7.59 -9.34 -2.25
CA VAL A 112 6.60 -10.40 -2.47
C VAL A 112 5.66 -9.98 -3.60
N GLN A 113 5.23 -10.94 -4.40
CA GLN A 113 4.23 -10.79 -5.46
C GLN A 113 3.04 -11.69 -5.16
N ILE A 114 1.85 -11.10 -5.12
CA ILE A 114 0.58 -11.79 -4.84
C ILE A 114 -0.34 -11.61 -6.05
N ASP A 115 -0.99 -12.68 -6.48
CA ASP A 115 -1.96 -12.62 -7.55
C ASP A 115 -3.31 -12.09 -7.02
N LEU A 116 -3.73 -10.92 -7.46
CA LEU A 116 -5.06 -10.37 -7.15
C LEU A 116 -6.01 -10.38 -8.36
N ASN A 117 -5.63 -11.02 -9.47
CA ASN A 117 -6.55 -11.21 -10.57
C ASN A 117 -7.68 -12.16 -10.15
N ASN A 118 -8.88 -11.63 -9.97
CA ASN A 118 -10.04 -12.40 -9.48
C ASN A 118 -10.48 -13.52 -10.42
N ALA A 119 -10.04 -13.51 -11.68
CA ALA A 119 -10.30 -14.56 -12.65
C ALA A 119 -9.22 -15.66 -12.63
N SER A 120 -8.13 -15.46 -11.87
CA SER A 120 -7.01 -16.39 -11.82
C SER A 120 -7.25 -17.54 -10.84
N PRO A 121 -6.85 -18.78 -11.17
CA PRO A 121 -6.90 -19.91 -10.23
C PRO A 121 -5.97 -19.72 -9.02
N THR A 122 -5.00 -18.82 -9.10
CA THR A 122 -4.07 -18.48 -8.01
C THR A 122 -4.46 -17.21 -7.26
N TYR A 123 -5.69 -16.71 -7.41
CA TYR A 123 -6.15 -15.53 -6.67
C TYR A 123 -5.87 -15.64 -5.15
N GLY A 124 -5.25 -14.59 -4.63
CA GLY A 124 -4.81 -14.45 -3.25
C GLY A 124 -3.51 -15.18 -2.93
N GLN A 125 -2.92 -15.96 -3.83
CA GLN A 125 -1.70 -16.71 -3.56
C GLN A 125 -0.44 -15.89 -3.81
N VAL A 126 0.59 -16.18 -3.02
CA VAL A 126 1.96 -15.70 -3.27
C VAL A 126 2.51 -16.45 -4.48
N ILE A 127 2.80 -15.71 -5.55
CA ILE A 127 3.32 -16.26 -6.82
C ILE A 127 4.80 -15.94 -7.03
N GLY A 128 5.40 -15.14 -6.16
CA GLY A 128 6.83 -14.86 -6.15
C GLY A 128 7.27 -14.14 -4.87
N SER A 129 8.52 -14.32 -4.47
CA SER A 129 9.16 -13.52 -3.43
C SER A 129 10.68 -13.61 -3.54
N GLY A 130 11.39 -12.64 -2.95
CA GLY A 130 12.84 -12.67 -2.95
C GLY A 130 13.51 -11.49 -2.26
N ILE A 131 14.84 -11.48 -2.35
CA ILE A 131 15.69 -10.35 -1.97
C ILE A 131 15.91 -9.52 -3.24
N ALA A 132 15.68 -8.22 -3.16
CA ALA A 132 15.97 -7.28 -4.22
C ALA A 132 17.48 -7.01 -4.30
N SER A 133 18.00 -6.81 -5.50
CA SER A 133 19.38 -6.35 -5.71
C SER A 133 19.41 -4.86 -6.08
N GLY A 134 20.58 -4.22 -6.00
CA GLY A 134 20.79 -2.85 -6.49
C GLY A 134 20.34 -1.72 -5.57
N LEU A 135 19.79 -2.01 -4.39
CA LEU A 135 19.45 -1.01 -3.37
C LEU A 135 20.51 -0.96 -2.28
N SER A 136 21.02 0.24 -2.02
CA SER A 136 21.94 0.49 -0.90
C SER A 136 21.19 0.40 0.42
N THR A 137 21.79 -0.23 1.43
CA THR A 137 21.24 -0.30 2.80
C THR A 137 21.16 1.07 3.49
N ASN A 138 21.75 2.11 2.90
CA ASN A 138 21.66 3.50 3.39
C ASN A 138 20.44 4.24 2.84
N ILE A 139 19.60 3.58 2.04
CA ILE A 139 18.37 4.15 1.48
C ILE A 139 17.19 3.40 2.08
N ALA A 140 16.20 4.14 2.59
CA ALA A 140 14.92 3.59 3.01
C ALA A 140 13.85 3.89 1.97
N VAL A 141 13.22 2.82 1.49
CA VAL A 141 11.96 2.87 0.73
C VAL A 141 10.83 2.63 1.71
N SER A 142 9.88 3.57 1.77
CA SER A 142 8.70 3.46 2.63
C SER A 142 7.43 3.25 1.84
N ASP A 143 7.31 3.73 0.61
CA ASP A 143 6.18 3.40 -0.27
C ASP A 143 6.58 3.45 -1.77
N TRP A 144 5.74 2.99 -2.69
CA TRP A 144 5.98 3.04 -4.13
C TRP A 144 4.68 3.14 -4.94
N ALA A 145 4.77 3.46 -6.23
CA ALA A 145 3.62 3.41 -7.12
C ALA A 145 3.98 2.87 -8.51
N TYR A 146 3.06 2.09 -9.09
CA TYR A 146 3.12 1.63 -10.46
C TYR A 146 2.59 2.70 -11.40
N ILE A 147 3.30 2.92 -12.51
CA ILE A 147 2.91 3.89 -13.52
C ILE A 147 2.76 3.17 -14.86
N PRO A 148 1.54 3.05 -15.41
CA PRO A 148 1.29 2.26 -16.61
C PRO A 148 2.04 2.76 -17.85
N THR A 149 2.34 4.06 -17.92
CA THR A 149 3.17 4.64 -18.99
C THR A 149 4.62 4.15 -18.97
N TYR A 150 5.09 3.63 -17.83
CA TYR A 150 6.42 3.04 -17.63
C TYR A 150 6.26 1.60 -17.14
N PRO A 151 5.87 0.66 -18.03
CA PRO A 151 5.51 -0.69 -17.63
C PRO A 151 6.69 -1.41 -16.97
N ASN A 152 6.36 -2.43 -16.17
CA ASN A 152 7.32 -3.27 -15.44
C ASN A 152 8.14 -2.54 -14.39
N ARG A 153 7.66 -1.40 -13.86
CA ARG A 153 8.38 -0.61 -12.87
C ARG A 153 7.47 -0.08 -11.77
N LEU A 154 7.96 -0.12 -10.54
CA LEU A 154 7.41 0.58 -9.38
C LEU A 154 8.34 1.74 -9.03
N TYR A 155 7.84 2.97 -9.00
CA TYR A 155 8.61 4.17 -8.73
C TYR A 155 8.43 4.65 -7.29
N THR A 156 9.47 5.23 -6.71
CA THR A 156 9.46 5.72 -5.32
C THR A 156 10.40 6.90 -5.13
N LEU A 157 10.21 7.63 -4.03
CA LEU A 157 11.22 8.48 -3.44
C LEU A 157 11.80 7.77 -2.20
N GLY A 158 13.07 7.37 -2.28
CA GLY A 158 13.81 6.82 -1.14
C GLY A 158 14.44 7.93 -0.31
N GLY A 159 14.40 7.80 1.02
CA GLY A 159 15.08 8.70 1.95
C GLY A 159 16.42 8.11 2.41
N GLN A 160 17.46 8.93 2.55
CA GLN A 160 18.71 8.50 3.17
C GLN A 160 18.50 8.14 4.65
N VAL A 161 18.96 6.97 5.06
CA VAL A 161 18.98 6.52 6.47
C VAL A 161 20.17 7.19 7.18
N SER A 162 20.00 8.48 7.49
CA SER A 162 20.85 9.32 8.35
C SER A 162 22.38 9.21 8.16
N GLN A 163 22.98 10.18 7.47
CA GLN A 163 24.36 10.62 7.74
C GLN A 163 24.33 12.08 8.22
N ALA A 164 25.31 12.44 9.05
CA ALA A 164 25.38 13.76 9.69
C ALA A 164 25.35 14.90 8.65
N GLY A 165 24.33 15.77 8.76
CA GLY A 165 24.31 17.12 8.19
C GLY A 165 23.83 17.29 6.74
N VAL A 166 23.93 16.26 5.89
CA VAL A 166 23.39 16.32 4.52
C VAL A 166 22.48 15.11 4.29
N TYR A 167 21.22 15.40 3.99
CA TYR A 167 20.22 14.41 3.67
C TYR A 167 20.04 14.33 2.17
N THR A 168 19.66 13.16 1.68
CA THR A 168 19.47 12.91 0.25
C THR A 168 18.12 12.24 0.00
N THR A 169 17.43 12.68 -1.05
CA THR A 169 16.26 11.97 -1.60
C THR A 169 16.66 11.31 -2.92
N TYR A 170 16.23 10.08 -3.13
CA TYR A 170 16.54 9.29 -4.32
C TYR A 170 15.25 9.01 -5.08
N LEU A 171 15.15 9.45 -6.34
CA LEU A 171 14.13 8.91 -7.24
C LEU A 171 14.63 7.57 -7.75
N LEU A 172 13.88 6.52 -7.43
CA LEU A 172 14.24 5.12 -7.72
C LEU A 172 13.12 4.43 -8.49
N PHE A 173 13.45 3.34 -9.15
CA PHE A 173 12.46 2.34 -9.52
C PHE A 173 12.92 0.93 -9.19
N PHE A 174 11.96 0.07 -8.85
CA PHE A 174 12.12 -1.38 -8.78
C PHE A 174 11.63 -2.00 -10.09
N ASP A 175 12.48 -2.78 -10.74
CA ASP A 175 12.17 -3.47 -11.99
C ASP A 175 11.44 -4.79 -11.71
N LEU A 176 10.22 -4.91 -12.25
CA LEU A 176 9.36 -6.07 -12.05
C LEU A 176 9.81 -7.30 -12.82
N ILE A 177 10.77 -7.20 -13.73
CA ILE A 177 11.34 -8.35 -14.45
C ILE A 177 12.59 -8.82 -13.72
N SER A 178 13.60 -7.96 -13.61
CA SER A 178 14.91 -8.31 -13.02
C SER A 178 14.91 -8.33 -11.49
N LYS A 179 13.85 -7.84 -10.84
CA LYS A 179 13.72 -7.78 -9.38
C LYS A 179 14.85 -6.99 -8.72
N SER A 180 15.22 -5.89 -9.35
CA SER A 180 16.35 -5.04 -8.96
C SER A 180 15.97 -3.58 -8.94
N TRP A 181 16.63 -2.83 -8.06
CA TRP A 181 16.50 -1.38 -7.97
C TRP A 181 17.43 -0.65 -8.92
N SER A 182 17.01 0.53 -9.34
CA SER A 182 17.81 1.47 -10.13
C SER A 182 17.54 2.89 -9.65
N THR A 183 18.61 3.70 -9.57
CA THR A 183 18.49 5.13 -9.28
C THR A 183 18.27 5.89 -10.57
N VAL A 184 17.19 6.67 -10.62
CA VAL A 184 16.90 7.60 -11.71
C VAL A 184 17.60 8.93 -11.46
N PHE A 185 17.48 9.43 -10.24
CA PHE A 185 18.01 10.75 -9.87
C PHE A 185 18.25 10.85 -8.37
N THR A 186 19.15 11.76 -7.99
CA THR A 186 19.52 12.04 -6.60
C THR A 186 19.36 13.53 -6.32
N TYR A 187 18.59 13.87 -5.29
CA TYR A 187 18.34 15.24 -4.85
C TYR A 187 19.14 15.53 -3.58
N THR A 188 20.06 16.49 -3.66
CA THR A 188 20.92 16.92 -2.56
C THR A 188 21.01 18.45 -2.53
N PRO A 189 20.72 19.11 -1.38
CA PRO A 189 20.19 18.52 -0.16
C PRO A 189 18.78 17.94 -0.40
N ALA A 190 18.37 17.00 0.45
CA ALA A 190 17.01 16.47 0.44
C ALA A 190 16.05 17.64 0.55
N SER A 191 15.02 17.56 -0.27
CA SER A 191 14.05 18.62 -0.44
C SER A 191 12.73 18.09 0.12
N GLY A 192 12.12 18.86 1.03
CA GLY A 192 11.03 18.39 1.89
C GLY A 192 11.51 17.86 3.25
N GLY A 193 10.56 17.72 4.18
CA GLY A 193 10.83 17.22 5.54
C GLY A 193 11.30 18.26 6.55
N THR A 194 11.28 17.85 7.83
CA THR A 194 11.73 18.70 8.95
C THR A 194 13.23 18.49 9.19
N SER A 195 13.98 19.58 9.40
CA SER A 195 15.44 19.53 9.62
C SER A 195 16.22 18.85 8.49
N GLY A 196 15.70 18.90 7.26
CA GLY A 196 16.28 18.29 6.06
C GLY A 196 16.05 16.78 5.92
N LYS A 197 15.39 16.10 6.87
CA LYS A 197 15.08 14.65 6.74
C LYS A 197 13.75 14.46 6.02
N ALA A 198 13.81 14.07 4.75
CA ALA A 198 12.61 13.68 4.00
C ALA A 198 12.25 12.21 4.28
N GLN A 199 11.04 11.98 4.79
CA GLN A 199 10.47 10.64 4.99
C GLN A 199 9.25 10.46 4.08
N TRP A 200 9.43 9.77 2.96
CA TRP A 200 8.40 9.62 1.91
C TRP A 200 7.49 8.43 2.20
N GLY A 201 6.45 8.63 3.01
CA GLY A 201 5.60 7.53 3.46
C GLY A 201 4.47 7.18 2.52
N ALA A 202 4.02 8.09 1.65
CA ALA A 202 2.96 7.78 0.69
C ALA A 202 3.37 8.18 -0.71
N VAL A 203 3.17 7.31 -1.69
CA VAL A 203 3.55 7.55 -3.09
C VAL A 203 2.35 7.27 -4.01
N TYR A 204 2.17 8.12 -5.01
CA TYR A 204 1.04 8.06 -5.92
C TYR A 204 1.48 8.23 -7.36
N SER A 205 0.94 7.38 -8.23
CA SER A 205 0.96 7.58 -9.67
C SER A 205 -0.22 8.43 -10.14
N THR A 206 -0.02 9.16 -11.23
CA THR A 206 -1.13 9.86 -11.89
C THR A 206 -1.02 9.76 -13.41
N SER A 207 -2.16 9.97 -14.07
CA SER A 207 -2.25 9.95 -15.53
C SER A 207 -1.40 11.03 -16.22
N ASP A 208 -0.91 12.04 -15.49
CA ASP A 208 0.00 13.06 -16.03
C ASP A 208 1.44 12.57 -16.20
N GLY A 209 1.76 11.34 -15.77
CA GLY A 209 3.09 10.74 -15.88
C GLY A 209 4.08 11.19 -14.80
N TYR A 210 3.63 11.92 -13.79
CA TYR A 210 4.43 12.32 -12.64
C TYR A 210 4.19 11.38 -11.45
N LEU A 211 5.17 11.38 -10.55
CA LEU A 211 5.03 10.81 -9.22
C LEU A 211 4.62 11.92 -8.25
N TYR A 212 3.73 11.61 -7.32
CA TYR A 212 3.44 12.46 -6.19
C TYR A 212 3.79 11.72 -4.92
N ALA A 213 4.31 12.40 -3.91
CA ALA A 213 4.66 11.77 -2.65
C ALA A 213 4.33 12.67 -1.46
N THR A 214 3.74 12.09 -0.42
CA THR A 214 3.58 12.76 0.88
C THR A 214 4.83 12.54 1.71
N GLU A 215 5.37 13.63 2.24
CA GLU A 215 6.43 13.58 3.25
C GLU A 215 5.79 13.54 4.65
N ASN A 216 6.12 12.51 5.43
CA ASN A 216 5.49 12.15 6.70
C ASN A 216 5.51 13.25 7.76
N ASN A 217 6.64 13.95 7.91
CA ASN A 217 6.84 14.90 9.01
C ASN A 217 6.07 16.21 8.79
N SER A 218 6.04 16.68 7.55
CA SER A 218 5.41 17.94 7.16
C SER A 218 4.00 17.74 6.61
N GLY A 219 3.66 16.52 6.16
CA GLY A 219 2.48 16.24 5.36
C GLY A 219 2.51 16.89 3.97
N GLY A 220 3.62 17.52 3.57
CA GLY A 220 3.71 18.17 2.27
C GLY A 220 3.63 17.14 1.15
N ILE A 221 2.82 17.42 0.13
CA ILE A 221 2.74 16.60 -1.08
C ILE A 221 3.63 17.23 -2.13
N TYR A 222 4.56 16.45 -2.67
CA TYR A 222 5.55 16.89 -3.65
C TYR A 222 5.30 16.22 -4.98
N LYS A 223 5.52 16.94 -6.08
CA LYS A 223 5.39 16.44 -7.45
C LYS A 223 6.77 16.23 -8.06
N VAL A 224 6.99 15.08 -8.68
CA VAL A 224 8.29 14.71 -9.25
C VAL A 224 8.17 14.24 -10.68
N SER A 225 8.97 14.84 -11.56
CA SER A 225 9.10 14.37 -12.94
C SER A 225 9.97 13.13 -13.00
N ILE A 226 9.52 12.11 -13.73
CA ILE A 226 10.30 10.89 -13.97
C ILE A 226 11.26 11.06 -15.15
N THR A 227 10.84 11.81 -16.17
CA THR A 227 11.60 12.02 -17.41
C THR A 227 12.55 13.21 -17.35
N SER A 228 12.31 14.16 -16.45
CA SER A 228 13.13 15.37 -16.28
C SER A 228 13.26 15.77 -14.82
N PRO A 229 13.73 14.86 -13.93
CA PRO A 229 13.77 15.08 -12.48
C PRO A 229 14.57 16.31 -12.05
N GLY A 230 15.61 16.69 -12.81
CA GLY A 230 16.46 17.85 -12.48
C GLY A 230 15.95 19.22 -12.95
N LEU A 231 14.91 19.29 -13.79
CA LEU A 231 14.41 20.56 -14.35
C LEU A 231 13.26 21.18 -13.53
N MET A 232 12.77 20.46 -12.53
CA MET A 232 11.53 20.74 -11.83
C MET A 232 11.86 21.13 -10.38
N ASN A 233 11.69 22.42 -10.02
CA ASN A 233 11.88 22.94 -8.65
C ASN A 233 10.83 22.41 -7.64
N TYR A 234 10.02 21.42 -7.99
CA TYR A 234 8.85 20.98 -7.22
C TYR A 234 9.19 20.16 -5.99
N LEU A 235 10.44 19.74 -5.84
CA LEU A 235 10.89 19.15 -4.59
C LEU A 235 11.25 20.22 -3.55
N THR A 236 11.56 21.46 -3.95
CA THR A 236 11.89 22.54 -3.01
C THR A 236 10.67 23.12 -2.30
N SER A 237 9.46 22.86 -2.81
CA SER A 237 8.20 23.31 -2.20
C SER A 237 7.07 22.32 -2.49
N ALA A 238 6.23 22.05 -1.48
CA ALA A 238 5.07 21.18 -1.65
C ALA A 238 4.03 21.83 -2.59
N VAL A 239 3.39 21.01 -3.43
CA VAL A 239 2.33 21.44 -4.35
C VAL A 239 0.96 21.43 -3.70
N SER A 240 0.81 20.70 -2.60
CA SER A 240 -0.39 20.59 -1.79
C SER A 240 -0.06 20.00 -0.43
N GLN A 241 -1.08 19.84 0.42
CA GLN A 241 -0.94 19.38 1.79
C GLN A 241 -1.75 18.09 1.99
N GLY A 242 -1.08 17.04 2.45
CA GLY A 242 -1.66 15.77 2.89
C GLY A 242 -1.78 15.71 4.41
N ILE A 243 -1.82 14.50 4.95
CA ILE A 243 -1.95 14.26 6.38
C ILE A 243 -0.57 14.13 7.03
N VAL A 244 -0.34 14.82 8.14
CA VAL A 244 0.91 14.65 8.92
C VAL A 244 0.85 13.33 9.69
N GLY A 245 1.90 12.52 9.62
CA GLY A 245 1.98 11.25 10.34
C GLY A 245 3.27 10.49 10.07
N GLY A 246 3.74 9.72 11.07
CA GLY A 246 5.01 8.97 10.96
C GLY A 246 4.92 7.65 10.21
N SER A 247 3.72 7.24 9.80
CA SER A 247 3.42 5.92 9.23
C SER A 247 2.34 6.06 8.15
N ASN A 248 2.56 6.97 7.21
CA ASN A 248 1.65 7.15 6.10
C ASN A 248 1.91 6.05 5.07
N ASP A 249 0.88 5.76 4.27
CA ASP A 249 0.96 4.87 3.12
C ASP A 249 -0.10 5.26 2.10
N GLY A 250 0.28 5.31 0.82
CA GLY A 250 -0.49 5.92 -0.25
C GLY A 250 -1.00 4.91 -1.26
N ALA A 251 -2.26 5.05 -1.66
CA ALA A 251 -2.78 4.32 -2.80
C ALA A 251 -3.57 5.22 -3.73
N ARG A 252 -3.54 4.88 -5.02
CA ARG A 252 -4.41 5.49 -6.01
C ARG A 252 -4.67 4.53 -7.15
N CYS A 253 -5.81 4.69 -7.82
CA CYS A 253 -5.89 4.17 -9.17
C CYS A 253 -4.79 4.79 -10.05
N MET A 254 -3.96 3.92 -10.62
CA MET A 254 -2.87 4.21 -11.56
C MET A 254 -3.22 5.09 -12.78
N ASN A 255 -4.48 5.10 -13.21
CA ASN A 255 -4.97 5.90 -14.34
C ASN A 255 -5.83 7.10 -13.89
N GLY A 256 -5.80 7.46 -12.61
CA GLY A 256 -6.59 8.57 -12.07
C GLY A 256 -6.05 9.94 -12.52
N PRO A 257 -6.92 10.90 -12.88
CA PRO A 257 -6.52 12.30 -13.09
C PRO A 257 -6.03 12.92 -11.78
N ILE A 258 -5.22 13.99 -11.83
CA ILE A 258 -4.67 14.66 -10.64
C ILE A 258 -5.79 15.18 -9.71
N THR A 259 -6.81 15.82 -10.30
CA THR A 259 -7.96 16.38 -9.57
C THR A 259 -9.06 15.35 -9.43
N VAL A 260 -9.75 15.39 -8.29
CA VAL A 260 -10.96 14.58 -8.08
C VAL A 260 -12.07 15.10 -9.00
N THR A 261 -12.44 14.30 -9.99
CA THR A 261 -13.51 14.59 -10.96
C THR A 261 -14.88 14.16 -10.45
N LYS A 262 -14.93 13.26 -9.47
CA LYS A 262 -16.12 12.81 -8.76
C LYS A 262 -15.69 12.28 -7.39
N LYS A 263 -16.46 12.50 -6.33
CA LYS A 263 -16.21 11.82 -5.04
C LYS A 263 -16.52 10.33 -5.19
N ARG A 264 -15.51 9.47 -5.11
CA ARG A 264 -15.69 8.01 -5.07
C ARG A 264 -15.66 7.51 -3.63
N THR A 265 -16.55 6.58 -3.37
CA THR A 265 -16.40 5.60 -2.30
C THR A 265 -15.79 4.34 -2.91
N VAL A 266 -14.79 3.77 -2.24
CA VAL A 266 -14.40 2.37 -2.48
C VAL A 266 -15.62 1.48 -2.33
N ASP A 267 -15.75 0.46 -3.16
CA ASP A 267 -17.01 -0.29 -3.26
C ASP A 267 -17.35 -0.97 -1.94
N SER A 268 -18.65 -1.05 -1.64
CA SER A 268 -19.15 -1.96 -0.62
C SER A 268 -19.18 -3.35 -1.23
N ASP A 269 -18.50 -4.33 -0.63
CA ASP A 269 -18.86 -5.70 -0.96
C ASP A 269 -20.20 -5.99 -0.28
N VAL A 270 -21.27 -6.08 -1.06
CA VAL A 270 -22.59 -6.49 -0.56
C VAL A 270 -22.53 -7.91 0.05
N LYS A 271 -21.46 -8.68 -0.25
CA LYS A 271 -21.14 -9.97 0.39
C LYS A 271 -20.41 -9.83 1.73
N PHE A 272 -19.69 -8.73 2.00
CA PHE A 272 -19.06 -8.50 3.31
C PHE A 272 -20.09 -8.27 4.41
N ALA A 273 -21.24 -7.66 4.09
CA ALA A 273 -22.34 -7.46 5.03
C ALA A 273 -23.17 -8.73 5.32
N LYS A 274 -22.90 -9.85 4.63
CA LYS A 274 -23.63 -11.12 4.77
C LYS A 274 -22.75 -12.24 5.32
N LEU A 275 -22.15 -12.03 6.49
CA LEU A 275 -21.95 -13.14 7.42
C LEU A 275 -22.61 -12.76 8.75
N PRO A 276 -23.84 -13.24 9.00
CA PRO A 276 -24.42 -13.14 10.34
C PRO A 276 -23.45 -13.84 11.30
N ARG A 277 -23.02 -13.13 12.34
CA ARG A 277 -22.50 -13.77 13.55
C ARG A 277 -23.63 -14.62 14.13
N GLY A 278 -23.68 -15.90 13.78
CA GLY A 278 -24.70 -16.81 14.32
C GLY A 278 -24.88 -18.06 13.48
N GLY A 279 -24.16 -19.12 13.84
CA GLY A 279 -24.33 -20.43 13.22
C GLY A 279 -23.43 -21.54 13.77
N LEU A 280 -22.89 -21.40 14.98
CA LEU A 280 -22.37 -22.55 15.73
C LEU A 280 -23.56 -23.29 16.34
N ASP A 281 -24.25 -24.13 15.56
CA ASP A 281 -25.06 -25.21 16.15
C ASP A 281 -25.34 -26.40 15.21
N THR A 282 -24.39 -26.81 14.37
CA THR A 282 -24.53 -28.07 13.59
C THR A 282 -23.80 -29.26 14.20
N GLN A 283 -23.12 -29.12 15.35
CA GLN A 283 -22.55 -30.27 16.07
C GLN A 283 -23.40 -30.80 17.25
N ARG A 284 -24.58 -30.23 17.52
CA ARG A 284 -25.45 -30.69 18.61
C ARG A 284 -26.65 -31.55 18.18
N LEU A 285 -26.82 -31.81 16.88
CA LEU A 285 -27.90 -32.65 16.35
C LEU A 285 -27.49 -34.08 15.99
N SER A 286 -26.20 -34.45 16.04
CA SER A 286 -25.78 -35.84 15.81
C SER A 286 -25.71 -36.71 17.06
N ARG A 287 -25.75 -36.14 18.28
CA ARG A 287 -25.68 -36.92 19.54
C ARG A 287 -27.03 -37.25 20.20
N LYS A 288 -28.16 -36.85 19.61
CA LYS A 288 -29.51 -37.19 20.14
C LYS A 288 -30.24 -38.31 19.40
N LYS A 289 -29.67 -38.87 18.31
CA LYS A 289 -30.26 -40.03 17.62
C LYS A 289 -29.76 -41.39 18.13
N ASP A 290 -28.62 -41.46 18.80
CA ASP A 290 -28.05 -42.75 19.26
C ASP A 290 -28.45 -43.17 20.69
N GLN A 291 -29.29 -42.41 21.40
CA GLN A 291 -29.74 -42.76 22.76
C GLN A 291 -31.24 -43.10 22.89
N ARG A 292 -31.95 -43.38 21.79
CA ARG A 292 -33.37 -43.82 21.84
C ARG A 292 -33.66 -45.24 21.35
N ASN A 293 -32.64 -46.07 21.08
CA ASN A 293 -32.84 -47.44 20.59
C ASN A 293 -32.30 -48.55 21.50
N SER A 294 -32.14 -48.34 22.81
CA SER A 294 -31.65 -49.39 23.74
C SER A 294 -32.52 -49.67 24.96
N ARG A 295 -33.84 -49.43 24.90
CA ARG A 295 -34.80 -49.95 25.89
C ARG A 295 -36.14 -50.32 25.25
N ALA A 296 -36.18 -51.48 24.62
CA ALA A 296 -37.38 -52.31 24.45
C ALA A 296 -36.88 -53.75 24.26
N GLY A 297 -36.84 -54.47 25.37
CA GLY A 297 -36.46 -55.88 25.54
C GLY A 297 -36.82 -56.26 26.96
#